data_AF-A0A225V8X0-F1
#
_entry.id   AF-A0A225V8X0-F1
#
_cell.length_a   1.000
_cell.length_b   1.000
_cell.length_c   1.000
_cell.angle_alpha   90.00
_cell.angle_beta   90.00
_cell.angle_gamma   90.00
#
_symmetry.space_group_name_H-M   'P 1'
#
loop_
_entity.id
_entity.type
_entity.pdbx_description
1 polymer ?
#
loop_
_entity_poly.entity_id
_entity_poly.type
_entity_poly.pdbx_seq_one_letter_code
_entity_poly.pdbx_strand_id
1 'polypeptide(L)'
;MSIDGFLSWGFTTGMFTRHDFHKNFHDKILPFLNPWPLPRSILVLDNAKIHMYKELEEAVHCVGALLFFLPPYYPQLNPIEVGFLLLKRWIQRNATLAFSFAP
;
A
#
# COMPACT_ATOMS: atom_id res chain seq x y z
N MET A 1 3.36 2.40 3.33
CA MET A 1 4.08 2.65 4.59
C MET A 1 5.54 2.89 4.24
N SER A 2 6.23 3.83 4.91
CA SER A 2 7.68 4.01 4.81
C SER A 2 8.35 3.54 6.10
N ILE A 3 9.69 3.63 6.14
CA ILE A 3 10.48 3.42 7.35
C ILE A 3 10.15 4.42 8.47
N ASP A 4 9.64 5.60 8.11
CA ASP A 4 9.22 6.65 9.06
C ASP A 4 7.77 6.48 9.53
N GLY A 5 7.03 5.51 8.96
CA GLY A 5 5.70 5.15 9.40
C GLY A 5 4.62 5.19 8.31
N PHE A 6 3.38 5.37 8.73
CA PHE A 6 2.21 5.33 7.87
C PHE A 6 2.03 6.64 7.10
N LEU A 7 1.98 6.56 5.77
CA LEU A 7 1.89 7.75 4.90
C LEU A 7 0.45 8.07 4.49
N SER A 8 -0.28 7.07 3.98
CA SER A 8 -1.60 7.29 3.43
C SER A 8 -2.37 5.97 3.31
N TRP A 9 -3.67 6.10 3.01
CA TRP A 9 -4.62 5.01 2.88
C TRP A 9 -5.70 5.31 1.85
N GLY A 10 -6.30 4.24 1.33
CA GLY A 10 -7.45 4.29 0.45
C GLY A 10 -8.37 3.12 0.73
N PHE A 11 -9.65 3.30 0.47
CA PHE A 11 -10.65 2.26 0.55
C PHE A 11 -11.57 2.37 -0.66
N THR A 12 -12.22 1.26 -1.00
CA THR A 12 -13.33 1.24 -1.95
C THR A 12 -14.50 0.51 -1.31
N THR A 13 -15.70 0.75 -1.82
CA THR A 13 -16.86 -0.06 -1.48
C THR A 13 -16.92 -1.22 -2.48
N GLY A 14 -16.63 -2.44 -2.03
CA GLY A 14 -16.57 -3.63 -2.88
C GLY A 14 -15.14 -4.08 -3.20
N MET A 15 -14.95 -4.68 -4.38
CA MET A 15 -13.66 -5.23 -4.79
C MET A 15 -12.68 -4.10 -5.16
N PHE A 16 -11.48 -4.16 -4.61
CA PHE A 16 -10.40 -3.23 -4.96
C PHE A 16 -9.78 -3.62 -6.30
N THR A 17 -10.06 -2.84 -7.35
CA THR A 17 -9.64 -3.14 -8.72
C THR A 17 -8.29 -2.50 -9.07
N ARG A 18 -7.72 -2.86 -10.23
CA ARG A 18 -6.56 -2.15 -10.79
C ARG A 18 -6.84 -0.65 -10.96
N HIS A 19 -8.04 -0.28 -11.40
CA HIS A 19 -8.41 1.12 -11.58
C HIS A 19 -8.38 1.88 -10.24
N ASP A 20 -8.99 1.30 -9.20
CA ASP A 20 -8.99 1.88 -7.85
C ASP A 20 -7.57 2.01 -7.28
N PHE A 21 -6.75 0.98 -7.49
CA PHE A 21 -5.35 0.99 -7.10
C PHE A 21 -4.58 2.10 -7.81
N HIS A 22 -4.67 2.17 -9.14
CA HIS A 22 -3.97 3.16 -9.95
C HIS A 22 -4.32 4.58 -9.53
N LYS A 23 -5.61 4.87 -9.39
CA LYS A 23 -6.08 6.18 -8.93
C LYS A 23 -5.52 6.53 -7.55
N ASN A 24 -5.69 5.64 -6.56
CA ASN A 24 -5.16 5.89 -5.21
C ASN A 24 -3.64 6.04 -5.19
N PHE A 25 -2.92 5.27 -6.03
CA PHE A 25 -1.47 5.37 -6.13
C PHE A 25 -1.05 6.75 -6.65
N HIS A 26 -1.64 7.21 -7.76
CA HIS A 26 -1.35 8.52 -8.34
C HIS A 26 -1.67 9.67 -7.38
N ASP A 27 -2.82 9.62 -6.71
CA ASP A 27 -3.27 10.73 -5.88
C ASP A 27 -2.53 10.79 -4.53
N LYS A 28 -2.13 9.64 -3.98
CA LYS A 28 -1.74 9.54 -2.57
C LYS A 28 -0.36 8.95 -2.29
N ILE A 29 0.28 8.34 -3.28
CA ILE A 29 1.60 7.69 -3.09
C ILE A 29 2.65 8.33 -4.00
N LEU A 30 2.34 8.47 -5.30
CA LEU A 30 3.24 9.04 -6.29
C LEU A 30 3.82 10.41 -5.88
N PRO A 31 3.05 11.36 -5.29
CA PRO A 31 3.60 12.66 -4.87
C PRO A 31 4.65 12.60 -3.76
N PHE A 32 4.75 11.46 -3.05
CA PHE A 32 5.74 11.27 -2.00
C PHE A 32 7.04 10.62 -2.50
N LEU A 33 7.05 10.07 -3.72
CA LEU A 33 8.23 9.43 -4.28
C LEU A 33 9.27 10.48 -4.68
N ASN A 34 10.54 10.11 -4.50
CA ASN A 34 11.69 10.92 -4.90
C ASN A 34 12.63 10.09 -5.79
N PRO A 35 13.50 10.72 -6.60
CA PRO A 35 14.51 9.99 -7.35
C PRO A 35 15.53 9.30 -6.43
N TRP A 36 16.05 8.15 -6.84
CA TRP A 36 17.11 7.46 -6.12
C TRP A 36 18.42 8.28 -6.13
N PRO A 37 19.16 8.40 -5.00
CA PRO A 37 19.01 7.71 -3.71
C PRO A 37 18.36 8.54 -2.59
N LEU A 38 17.47 9.49 -2.91
CA LEU A 38 16.82 10.33 -1.90
C LEU A 38 15.86 9.54 -1.00
N PRO A 39 15.46 10.05 0.17
CA PRO A 39 14.43 9.39 0.99
C PRO A 39 13.16 9.12 0.18
N ARG A 40 12.52 7.96 0.38
CA ARG A 40 11.31 7.52 -0.37
C ARG A 40 11.54 7.33 -1.89
N SER A 41 12.71 6.86 -2.27
CA SER A 41 13.04 6.55 -3.66
C SER A 41 12.95 5.08 -4.04
N ILE A 42 12.53 4.20 -3.13
CA ILE A 42 12.26 2.79 -3.40
C ILE A 42 10.80 2.51 -3.08
N LEU A 43 10.06 2.04 -4.07
CA LEU A 43 8.72 1.50 -3.91
C LEU A 43 8.80 -0.03 -3.90
N VAL A 44 8.28 -0.64 -2.83
CA VAL A 44 8.13 -2.09 -2.71
C VAL A 44 6.64 -2.42 -2.71
N LEU A 45 6.21 -3.30 -3.60
CA LEU A 45 4.84 -3.81 -3.69
C LEU A 45 4.81 -5.33 -3.54
N ASP A 46 3.68 -5.88 -3.10
CA ASP A 46 3.49 -7.33 -3.20
C ASP A 46 3.26 -7.75 -4.66
N ASN A 47 3.17 -9.07 -4.90
CA ASN A 47 3.05 -9.62 -6.25
C ASN A 47 1.59 -9.72 -6.76
N ALA A 48 0.65 -8.92 -6.25
CA ALA A 48 -0.72 -8.96 -6.75
C ALA A 48 -0.78 -8.48 -8.21
N LYS A 49 -1.56 -9.18 -9.06
CA LYS A 49 -1.73 -8.87 -10.49
C LYS A 49 -2.23 -7.45 -10.77
N ILE A 50 -2.88 -6.82 -9.79
CA ILE A 50 -3.35 -5.43 -9.90
C ILE A 50 -2.21 -4.41 -9.81
N HIS A 51 -1.02 -4.79 -9.34
CA HIS A 51 0.19 -3.96 -9.28
C HIS A 51 1.09 -4.13 -10.51
N MET A 52 0.93 -5.22 -11.26
CA MET A 52 1.80 -5.55 -12.41
C MET A 52 1.18 -5.03 -13.71
N TYR A 53 1.52 -3.80 -14.09
CA TYR A 53 1.11 -3.17 -15.35
C TYR A 53 2.04 -2.00 -15.69
N LYS A 54 2.20 -1.76 -17.00
CA LYS A 54 3.23 -0.87 -17.55
C LYS A 54 3.12 0.56 -17.05
N GLU A 55 1.90 1.07 -16.95
CA GLU A 55 1.62 2.46 -16.58
C GLU A 55 2.05 2.77 -15.14
N LEU A 56 2.02 1.79 -14.23
CA LEU A 56 2.56 1.96 -12.88
C LEU A 56 4.09 2.06 -12.91
N GLU A 57 4.75 1.16 -13.63
CA GLU A 57 6.20 1.10 -13.74
C GLU A 57 6.73 2.40 -14.36
N GLU A 58 6.08 2.88 -15.42
CA GLU A 58 6.40 4.15 -16.06
C GLU A 58 6.24 5.32 -15.10
N ALA A 59 5.13 5.41 -14.35
CA ALA A 59 4.92 6.48 -13.39
C ALA A 59 6.03 6.53 -12.31
N VAL A 60 6.47 5.37 -11.81
CA VAL A 60 7.54 5.29 -10.80
C VAL A 60 8.89 5.65 -11.41
N HIS A 61 9.23 5.11 -12.58
CA HIS A 61 10.51 5.37 -13.25
C HIS A 61 10.62 6.81 -13.75
N CYS A 62 9.52 7.47 -14.14
CA CYS A 62 9.52 8.89 -14.50
C CYS A 62 9.92 9.80 -13.33
N VAL A 63 9.66 9.40 -12.09
CA VAL A 63 10.15 10.11 -10.89
C VAL A 63 11.64 9.84 -10.63
N GLY A 64 12.21 8.80 -11.26
CA GLY A 64 13.56 8.29 -10.97
C GLY A 64 13.63 7.38 -9.74
N ALA A 65 12.48 6.89 -9.26
CA ALA A 65 12.40 5.94 -8.17
C ALA A 65 12.60 4.49 -8.67
N LEU A 66 13.01 3.60 -7.77
CA LEU A 66 13.15 2.17 -8.03
C LEU A 66 11.87 1.41 -7.64
N LEU A 67 11.49 0.43 -8.44
CA LEU A 67 10.33 -0.44 -8.18
C LEU A 67 10.77 -1.89 -7.96
N PHE A 68 10.36 -2.47 -6.83
CA PHE A 68 10.56 -3.88 -6.51
C PHE A 68 9.25 -4.56 -6.17
N PHE A 69 9.08 -5.79 -6.65
CA PHE A 69 7.98 -6.67 -6.29
C PHE A 69 8.48 -7.77 -5.35
N LEU A 70 7.73 -8.05 -4.29
CA LEU A 70 8.06 -9.14 -3.37
C LEU A 70 7.83 -10.51 -4.01
N PRO A 71 8.60 -11.56 -3.62
CA PRO A 71 8.33 -12.92 -4.06
C PRO A 71 6.92 -13.40 -3.67
N PRO A 72 6.31 -14.30 -4.46
CA PRO A 72 5.02 -14.90 -4.12
C PRO A 72 5.05 -15.59 -2.75
N TYR A 73 3.99 -15.41 -1.95
CA TYR A 73 3.80 -16.06 -0.65
C TYR A 73 4.87 -15.74 0.42
N TYR A 74 5.54 -14.60 0.33
CA TYR A 74 6.43 -14.06 1.37
C TYR A 74 5.83 -12.83 2.09
N PRO A 75 4.65 -12.94 2.72
CA PRO A 75 4.01 -11.81 3.41
C PRO A 75 4.86 -11.25 4.55
N GLN A 76 5.71 -12.07 5.18
CA GLN A 76 6.63 -11.64 6.24
C GLN A 76 7.64 -10.57 5.79
N LEU A 77 7.86 -10.41 4.48
CA LEU A 77 8.73 -9.38 3.93
C LEU A 77 8.00 -8.04 3.70
N ASN A 78 6.68 -7.99 3.86
CA ASN A 78 5.90 -6.78 3.71
C ASN A 78 5.60 -6.15 5.09
N PRO A 79 6.26 -5.03 5.46
CA PRO A 79 6.07 -4.42 6.77
C PRO A 79 4.61 -4.05 7.09
N ILE A 80 3.77 -3.83 6.07
CA ILE A 80 2.35 -3.50 6.27
C ILE A 80 1.57 -4.64 6.94
N GLU A 81 2.03 -5.90 6.86
CA GLU A 81 1.34 -7.04 7.49
C GLU A 81 1.27 -6.91 9.01
N VAL A 82 2.33 -6.38 9.63
CA VAL A 82 2.32 -6.07 11.08
C VAL A 82 1.31 -4.97 11.38
N GLY A 83 1.26 -3.93 10.54
CA GLY A 83 0.28 -2.86 10.65
C GLY A 83 -1.16 -3.37 10.57
N PHE A 84 -1.46 -4.23 9.58
CA PHE A 84 -2.78 -4.85 9.43
C PHE A 84 -3.12 -5.77 10.58
N LEU A 85 -2.17 -6.54 11.11
CA LEU A 85 -2.38 -7.39 12.29
C LEU A 85 -2.79 -6.56 13.51
N LEU A 86 -2.07 -5.46 13.76
CA LEU A 86 -2.38 -4.55 14.87
C LEU A 86 -3.73 -3.87 14.68
N LEU A 87 -4.04 -3.41 13.46
CA LEU A 87 -5.33 -2.80 13.13
C LEU A 87 -6.49 -3.79 13.36
N LYS A 88 -6.38 -5.02 12.88
CA LYS A 88 -7.41 -6.06 13.08
C LYS A 88 -7.62 -6.35 14.57
N ARG A 89 -6.53 -6.48 15.35
CA ARG A 89 -6.62 -6.68 16.80
C ARG A 89 -7.28 -5.49 17.51
N TRP A 90 -6.99 -4.27 17.08
CA TRP A 90 -7.62 -3.08 17.63
C TRP A 90 -9.12 -3.05 17.32
N ILE A 91 -9.53 -3.36 16.07
CA ILE A 91 -10.95 -3.44 15.68
C ILE A 91 -11.68 -4.50 16.52
N GLN A 92 -11.09 -5.68 16.69
CA GLN A 92 -11.68 -6.76 17.49
C GLN A 92 -11.89 -6.34 18.96
N ARG A 93 -10.90 -5.67 19.55
CA ARG A 93 -11.00 -5.18 20.94
C ARG A 93 -12.03 -4.06 21.12
N ASN A 94 -12.26 -3.28 20.07
CA ASN A 94 -13.16 -2.13 20.07
C ASN A 94 -14.39 -2.38 19.19
N ALA A 95 -14.84 -3.64 19.10
CA ALA A 95 -15.90 -4.04 18.18
C ALA A 95 -17.19 -3.22 18.35
N THR A 96 -17.53 -2.85 19.59
CA THR A 96 -18.68 -2.01 19.92
C THR A 96 -18.59 -0.58 19.37
N LEU A 97 -17.39 -0.04 19.17
CA LEU A 97 -17.15 1.25 18.53
C LEU A 97 -17.09 1.12 17.01
N ALA A 98 -16.50 0.02 16.53
CA ALA A 98 -16.31 -0.22 15.10
C ALA A 98 -17.61 -0.64 14.40
N PHE A 99 -18.51 -1.30 15.12
CA PHE A 99 -19.79 -1.77 14.61
C PHE A 99 -20.88 -1.35 15.59
N SER A 100 -21.70 -0.38 15.20
CA SER A 100 -22.81 0.17 16.02
C SER A 100 -23.87 -0.86 16.42
N PHE A 101 -23.75 -2.11 15.95
CA PHE A 101 -24.64 -3.23 16.20
C PHE A 101 -23.90 -4.53 16.56
N ALA A 102 -22.63 -4.46 16.98
CA ALA A 102 -21.97 -5.64 17.55
C ALA A 102 -22.67 -6.03 18.87
N PRO A 103 -23.04 -7.31 19.06
CA PRO A 103 -23.63 -7.78 20.32
C PRO A 103 -22.67 -7.61 21.50
#